data_AF-U2UXE0-F1
#
_entry.id   AF-U2UXE0-F1
#
_cell.length_a   1.000
_cell.length_b   1.000
_cell.length_c   1.000
_cell.angle_alpha   90.00
_cell.angle_beta   90.00
_cell.angle_gamma   90.00
#
_symmetry.space_group_name_H-M   'P 1'
#
loop_
_entity.id
_entity.type
_entity.pdbx_description
1 polymer ?
#
loop_
_entity_poly.entity_id
_entity_poly.type
_entity_poly.pdbx_seq_one_letter_code
_entity_poly.pdbx_strand_id
1 'polypeptide(L)'
;MFEIQDKGYVEYYTGGKYTTLTMTIAPEADYEEDRSGIVQITGDDNEVLNESKEVSYKTTPFELTTDISGQEYVRIKVVGDIYSSEILIDNAEFHN
;
A
#
# COMPACT_ATOMS: atom_id res chain seq x y z
N MET A 1 -7.91 -6.17 7.16
CA MET A 1 -6.84 -5.35 7.73
C MET A 1 -5.54 -6.14 7.88
N PHE A 2 -4.45 -5.62 7.32
CA PHE A 2 -3.07 -6.03 7.62
C PHE A 2 -2.18 -4.79 7.75
N GLU A 3 -1.04 -4.93 8.43
CA GLU A 3 -0.09 -3.87 8.75
C GLU A 3 1.24 -4.10 8.00
N ILE A 4 1.87 -3.00 7.55
CA ILE A 4 3.22 -3.03 6.97
C ILE A 4 4.14 -2.12 7.80
N GLN A 5 5.17 -2.72 8.41
CA GLN A 5 6.23 -2.02 9.14
C GLN A 5 7.34 -1.51 8.21
N ASP A 6 8.26 -0.69 8.73
CA ASP A 6 9.43 -0.21 7.99
C ASP A 6 10.16 -1.37 7.30
N LYS A 7 10.38 -1.22 5.98
CA LYS A 7 11.02 -2.21 5.07
C LYS A 7 10.26 -3.53 4.88
N GLY A 8 9.07 -3.69 5.45
CA GLY A 8 8.18 -4.80 5.17
C GLY A 8 7.50 -4.66 3.81
N TYR A 9 7.11 -5.80 3.23
CA TYR A 9 6.20 -5.83 2.08
C TYR A 9 5.33 -7.07 2.14
N VAL A 10 4.17 -6.99 1.48
CA VAL A 10 3.35 -8.15 1.14
C VAL A 10 3.37 -8.31 -0.38
N GLU A 11 3.40 -9.55 -0.86
CA GLU A 11 3.40 -9.88 -2.27
C GLU A 11 2.35 -10.93 -2.56
N TYR A 12 1.57 -10.70 -3.61
CA TYR A 12 0.48 -11.56 -4.03
C TYR A 12 0.70 -12.03 -5.46
N TYR A 13 0.50 -13.33 -5.70
CA TYR A 13 0.39 -13.87 -7.04
C TYR A 13 -1.02 -13.65 -7.58
N THR A 14 -1.16 -12.76 -8.56
CA THR A 14 -2.42 -12.40 -9.24
C THR A 14 -2.65 -13.23 -10.51
N GLY A 15 -1.58 -13.80 -11.07
CA GLY A 15 -1.63 -14.63 -12.28
C GLY A 15 -2.09 -13.89 -13.53
N GLY A 16 -1.92 -12.56 -13.57
CA GLY A 16 -2.34 -11.71 -14.69
C GLY A 16 -3.86 -11.60 -14.87
N LYS A 17 -4.67 -12.09 -13.91
CA LYS A 17 -6.13 -12.22 -14.07
C LYS A 17 -6.92 -10.98 -13.74
N TYR A 18 -6.36 -10.10 -12.91
CA TYR A 18 -6.99 -8.91 -12.38
C TYR A 18 -6.47 -7.66 -13.07
N THR A 19 -7.33 -6.67 -13.19
CA THR A 19 -7.01 -5.36 -13.80
C THR A 19 -6.84 -4.29 -12.75
N THR A 20 -7.48 -4.44 -11.59
CA THR A 20 -7.56 -3.38 -10.59
C THR A 20 -7.31 -3.91 -9.18
N LEU A 21 -6.51 -3.20 -8.40
CA LEU A 21 -6.39 -3.36 -6.96
C LEU A 21 -6.97 -2.12 -6.28
N THR A 22 -7.91 -2.31 -5.36
CA THR A 22 -8.44 -1.25 -4.49
C THR A 22 -8.07 -1.52 -3.04
N MET A 23 -7.82 -0.48 -2.25
CA MET A 23 -7.61 -0.60 -0.81
C MET A 23 -7.94 0.71 -0.08
N THR A 24 -8.23 0.63 1.20
CA THR A 24 -8.30 1.79 2.11
C THR A 24 -7.00 1.90 2.89
N ILE A 25 -6.41 3.09 2.91
CA ILE A 25 -5.17 3.42 3.60
C ILE A 25 -5.49 4.36 4.77
N ALA A 26 -4.94 4.07 5.94
CA ALA A 26 -5.02 4.93 7.12
C ALA A 26 -3.73 4.87 7.95
N PRO A 27 -3.33 5.95 8.65
CA PRO A 27 -2.38 5.81 9.74
C PRO A 27 -3.03 5.01 10.89
N GLU A 28 -2.24 4.28 11.66
CA GLU A 28 -2.71 3.76 12.94
C GLU A 28 -3.05 4.89 13.94
N ALA A 29 -3.67 4.55 15.06
CA ALA A 29 -4.13 5.55 16.04
C ALA A 29 -2.98 6.31 16.72
N ASP A 30 -1.87 5.63 17.01
CA ASP A 30 -0.71 6.18 17.75
C ASP A 30 0.46 6.55 16.81
N TYR A 31 0.15 6.90 15.55
CA TYR A 31 1.14 7.30 14.55
C TYR A 31 1.97 8.51 15.02
N GLU A 32 3.30 8.39 15.01
CA GLU A 32 4.22 9.43 15.52
C GLU A 32 4.11 10.74 14.70
N GLU A 33 4.12 11.89 15.36
CA GLU A 33 3.84 13.19 14.71
C GLU A 33 4.91 13.65 13.70
N ASP A 34 6.16 13.21 13.87
CA ASP A 34 7.31 13.55 13.04
C ASP A 34 7.63 12.49 11.98
N ARG A 35 6.77 11.48 11.83
CA ARG A 35 6.90 10.39 10.86
C ARG A 35 5.96 10.55 9.69
N SER A 36 6.37 9.99 8.56
CA SER A 36 5.51 9.85 7.41
C SER A 36 5.98 8.78 6.44
N GLY A 37 5.02 8.24 5.70
CA GLY A 37 5.29 7.24 4.67
C GLY A 37 4.30 7.31 3.51
N ILE A 38 4.63 6.60 2.46
CA ILE A 38 3.77 6.35 1.29
C ILE A 38 3.59 4.84 1.12
N VAL A 39 2.42 4.42 0.65
CA VAL A 39 2.19 3.06 0.19
C VAL A 39 2.57 3.00 -1.28
N GLN A 40 3.57 2.21 -1.63
CA GLN A 40 4.01 1.98 -3.01
C GLN A 40 3.53 0.62 -3.50
N ILE A 41 2.89 0.61 -4.68
CA ILE A 41 2.44 -0.60 -5.37
C ILE A 41 3.41 -0.89 -6.51
N THR A 42 3.95 -2.10 -6.54
CA THR A 42 4.94 -2.55 -7.52
C THR A 42 4.45 -3.82 -8.21
N GLY A 43 4.58 -3.88 -9.54
CA GLY A 43 4.28 -5.06 -10.34
C GLY A 43 5.51 -5.94 -10.59
N ASP A 44 5.43 -6.74 -11.64
CA ASP A 44 6.53 -7.54 -12.17
C ASP A 44 7.74 -6.64 -12.56
N ASP A 45 8.93 -7.23 -12.62
CA ASP A 45 10.20 -6.54 -12.90
C ASP A 45 10.51 -5.32 -11.99
N ASN A 46 9.84 -5.23 -10.84
CA ASN A 46 9.85 -4.09 -9.92
C ASN A 46 9.32 -2.78 -10.53
N GLU A 47 8.40 -2.85 -11.49
CA GLU A 47 7.72 -1.67 -12.04
C GLU A 47 6.85 -1.00 -10.97
N VAL A 48 7.07 0.30 -10.71
CA VAL A 48 6.20 1.06 -9.80
C VAL A 48 4.91 1.42 -10.54
N LEU A 49 3.80 0.84 -10.11
CA LEU A 49 2.49 1.01 -10.75
C LEU A 49 1.75 2.21 -10.18
N ASN A 50 1.87 2.45 -8.87
CA ASN A 50 1.21 3.55 -8.19
C ASN A 50 1.84 3.85 -6.82
N GLU A 51 1.58 5.05 -6.31
CA GLU A 51 1.95 5.51 -4.98
C GLU A 51 0.77 6.25 -4.34
N SER A 52 0.57 6.05 -3.04
CA SER A 52 -0.39 6.85 -2.28
C SER A 52 0.10 8.29 -2.09
N LYS A 53 -0.80 9.19 -1.70
CA LYS A 53 -0.39 10.42 -1.01
C LYS A 53 0.33 10.07 0.30
N GLU A 54 1.09 11.04 0.83
CA GLU A 54 1.76 10.92 2.12
C GLU A 54 0.77 10.63 3.26
N VAL A 55 1.13 9.68 4.11
CA VAL A 55 0.42 9.27 5.31
C VAL A 55 1.21 9.77 6.50
N SER A 56 0.53 10.49 7.38
CA SER A 56 1.04 11.00 8.65
C SER A 56 -0.08 10.90 9.70
N TYR A 57 0.20 11.23 10.95
CA TYR A 57 -0.81 11.28 12.03
C TYR A 57 -2.02 12.18 11.74
N LYS A 58 -1.91 13.13 10.80
CA LYS A 58 -3.00 14.03 10.37
C LYS A 58 -3.85 13.48 9.23
N THR A 59 -3.42 12.38 8.61
CA THR A 59 -4.05 11.85 7.41
C THR A 59 -5.33 11.11 7.79
N THR A 60 -6.47 11.53 7.23
CA THR A 60 -7.71 10.76 7.35
C THR A 60 -7.70 9.58 6.37
N PRO A 61 -8.40 8.47 6.68
CA PRO A 61 -8.50 7.31 5.79
C PRO A 61 -8.94 7.70 4.37
N PHE A 62 -8.41 7.00 3.37
CA PHE A 62 -8.71 7.25 1.96
C PHE A 62 -8.53 6.00 1.11
N GLU A 63 -9.22 5.95 -0.03
CA GLU A 63 -9.10 4.87 -1.00
C GLU A 63 -7.91 5.10 -1.96
N LEU A 64 -7.21 4.02 -2.29
CA LEU A 64 -6.23 3.93 -3.35
C LEU A 64 -6.69 2.87 -4.35
N THR A 65 -6.71 3.26 -5.64
CA THR A 65 -7.03 2.37 -6.76
C THR A 65 -5.84 2.34 -7.70
N THR A 66 -5.41 1.14 -8.10
CA THR A 66 -4.24 0.92 -8.94
C THR A 66 -4.58 -0.01 -10.09
N ASP A 67 -4.19 0.37 -11.31
CA ASP A 67 -4.18 -0.54 -12.46
C ASP A 67 -3.04 -1.54 -12.30
N ILE A 68 -3.38 -2.82 -12.31
CA ILE A 68 -2.47 -3.96 -12.18
C ILE A 68 -2.58 -4.91 -13.38
N SER A 69 -3.16 -4.43 -14.49
CA SER A 69 -3.41 -5.23 -15.67
C SER A 69 -2.15 -5.89 -16.20
N GLY A 70 -2.22 -7.21 -16.40
CA GLY A 70 -1.12 -8.00 -16.96
C GLY A 70 -0.01 -8.36 -15.98
N GLN A 71 -0.11 -7.94 -14.71
CA GLN A 71 0.89 -8.27 -13.69
C GLN A 71 0.61 -9.67 -13.11
N GLU A 72 1.61 -10.55 -13.12
CA GLU A 72 1.58 -11.87 -12.49
C GLU A 72 1.76 -11.77 -10.97
N TYR A 73 2.56 -10.82 -10.51
CA TYR A 73 2.76 -10.51 -9.09
C TYR A 73 2.52 -9.03 -8.81
N VAL A 74 1.91 -8.76 -7.65
CA VAL A 74 1.71 -7.41 -7.13
C VAL A 74 2.25 -7.33 -5.70
N ARG A 75 3.13 -6.36 -5.46
CA ARG A 75 3.75 -6.06 -4.18
C ARG A 75 3.22 -4.74 -3.62
N ILE A 76 2.90 -4.75 -2.32
CA ILE A 76 2.51 -3.58 -1.55
C ILE A 76 3.57 -3.38 -0.47
N LYS A 77 4.17 -2.20 -0.41
CA LYS A 77 5.17 -1.85 0.61
C LYS A 77 4.99 -0.42 1.10
N VAL A 78 5.55 -0.13 2.26
CA VAL A 78 5.67 1.24 2.75
C VAL A 78 7.07 1.76 2.45
N VAL A 79 7.14 3.00 1.95
CA VAL A 79 8.39 3.75 1.73
C VAL A 79 8.31 5.04 2.54
N GLY A 80 9.38 5.40 3.25
CA GLY A 80 9.42 6.59 4.09
C GLY A 80 10.06 6.30 5.44
N ASP A 81 9.94 7.24 6.37
CA ASP A 81 10.40 7.09 7.74
C ASP A 81 9.19 6.97 8.65
N ILE A 82 8.75 5.72 8.85
CA ILE A 82 7.61 5.40 9.70
C ILE A 82 8.04 4.85 11.06
N TYR A 83 9.29 4.46 11.26
CA TYR A 83 9.83 3.87 12.49
C TYR A 83 8.89 2.86 13.18
N SER A 84 8.36 3.19 14.36
CA SER A 84 7.42 2.34 15.11
C SER A 84 5.95 2.61 14.75
N SER A 85 5.70 3.52 13.80
CA SER A 85 4.38 3.82 13.26
C SER A 85 4.01 2.85 12.14
N GLU A 86 2.73 2.51 12.07
CA GLU A 86 2.18 1.58 11.10
C GLU A 86 1.16 2.27 10.16
N ILE A 87 1.17 1.84 8.89
CA ILE A 87 0.11 2.20 7.93
C ILE A 87 -0.82 0.99 7.81
N LEU A 88 -2.09 1.21 8.13
CA LEU A 88 -3.14 0.23 8.04
C LEU A 88 -3.64 0.13 6.60
N ILE A 89 -3.68 -1.11 6.09
CA ILE A 89 -4.30 -1.43 4.80
C ILE A 89 -5.55 -2.26 5.07
N ASP A 90 -6.70 -1.74 4.68
CA ASP A 90 -8.00 -2.40 4.86
C ASP A 90 -8.83 -2.46 3.58
N ASN A 91 -9.80 -3.38 3.53
CA ASN A 91 -10.65 -3.62 2.35
C ASN A 91 -9.85 -3.75 1.04
N ALA A 92 -8.69 -4.42 1.11
CA ALA A 92 -7.86 -4.69 -0.05
C ALA A 92 -8.50 -5.77 -0.92
N GLU A 93 -8.85 -5.42 -2.15
CA GLU A 93 -9.59 -6.29 -3.08
C GLU A 93 -9.02 -6.21 -4.50
N PHE A 94 -8.96 -7.37 -5.16
CA PHE A 94 -8.56 -7.49 -6.56
C PHE A 94 -9.81 -7.65 -7.45
N HIS A 95 -9.89 -6.87 -8.52
CA HIS A 95 -11.03 -6.80 -9.44
C HIS A 95 -10.62 -6.98 -10.90
N ASN A 96 -11.60 -7.29 -11.75
CA ASN A 96 -11.46 -7.37 -13.21
C ASN A 96 -12.19 -6.22 -13.90
#